data_AF-A0A254QK67-F1
#
_entry.id   AF-A0A254QK67-F1
#
_cell.length_a   1.000
_cell.length_b   1.000
_cell.length_c   1.000
_cell.angle_alpha   90.00
_cell.angle_beta   90.00
_cell.angle_gamma   90.00
#
_symmetry.space_group_name_H-M   'P 1'
#
loop_
_entity.id
_entity.type
_entity.pdbx_description
1 polymer ?
#
loop_
_entity_poly.entity_id
_entity_poly.type
_entity_poly.pdbx_seq_one_letter_code
_entity_poly.pdbx_strand_id
1 'polypeptide(L)'
;MIAVDPSQRENTIGPKNGMQAMLRSIEVCQYEHARLRFAQADLVIRPEFGKSIGTLEFGLKRHCIAAGAVTTRRAYGDIETLLNSGNAERMAEPLAG
;
A
#
# COMPACT_ATOMS: atom_id res chain seq x y z
N MET A 1 10.51 -3.09 7.50
CA MET A 1 10.02 -2.35 6.32
C MET A 1 8.57 -1.92 6.49
N ILE A 2 8.28 -0.64 6.31
CA ILE A 2 6.92 -0.12 6.16
C ILE A 2 6.54 -0.16 4.67
N ALA A 3 5.39 -0.75 4.34
CA ALA A 3 4.87 -0.82 2.98
C ALA A 3 3.57 -0.01 2.83
N VAL A 4 3.28 0.42 1.61
CA VAL A 4 2.02 1.08 1.26
C VAL A 4 1.31 0.24 0.22
N ASP A 5 0.07 -0.12 0.50
CA ASP A 5 -0.80 -0.90 -0.37
C ASP A 5 -1.97 -0.02 -0.84
N PRO A 6 -1.88 0.58 -2.04
CA PRO A 6 -2.93 1.43 -2.59
C PRO A 6 -3.99 0.62 -3.35
N SER A 7 -4.02 -0.72 -3.21
CA SER A 7 -5.01 -1.54 -3.90
C SER A 7 -6.42 -1.21 -3.41
N GLN A 8 -7.38 -1.30 -4.34
CA GLN A 8 -8.79 -1.10 -4.08
C GLN A 8 -9.52 -2.43 -4.21
N ARG A 9 -10.61 -2.59 -3.45
CA ARG A 9 -11.49 -3.74 -3.62
C ARG A 9 -12.00 -3.79 -5.06
N GLU A 10 -12.10 -5.02 -5.55
CA GLU A 10 -12.44 -5.37 -6.92
C GLU A 10 -13.69 -4.62 -7.41
N ASN A 11 -13.54 -3.98 -8.56
CA ASN A 11 -14.66 -3.32 -9.23
C ASN A 11 -15.60 -4.42 -9.72
N THR A 12 -16.87 -4.41 -9.30
CA THR A 12 -17.85 -5.46 -9.64
C THR A 12 -18.24 -5.49 -11.12
N ILE A 13 -17.72 -4.56 -11.91
CA ILE A 13 -17.95 -4.47 -13.35
C ILE A 13 -16.89 -5.29 -14.08
N GLY A 14 -17.31 -6.42 -14.65
CA GLY A 14 -16.44 -7.28 -15.46
C GLY A 14 -15.91 -6.59 -16.73
N PRO A 15 -14.80 -7.10 -17.30
CA PRO A 15 -14.20 -6.52 -18.50
C PRO A 15 -15.16 -6.60 -19.69
N LYS A 16 -15.29 -5.49 -20.43
CA LYS A 16 -16.20 -5.37 -21.59
C LYS A 16 -15.55 -5.70 -22.93
N ASN A 17 -14.22 -5.84 -22.96
CA ASN A 17 -13.45 -6.18 -24.16
C ASN A 17 -12.12 -6.85 -23.80
N GLY A 18 -11.44 -7.40 -24.81
CA GLY A 18 -10.17 -8.13 -24.63
C GLY A 18 -9.05 -7.28 -24.00
N MET A 19 -9.02 -5.98 -24.30
CA MET A 19 -8.02 -5.08 -23.71
C MET A 19 -8.23 -4.91 -22.20
N GLN A 20 -9.49 -4.69 -21.78
CA GLN A 20 -9.85 -4.66 -20.36
C GLN A 20 -9.60 -6.00 -19.66
N ALA A 21 -9.84 -7.13 -20.34
CA ALA A 21 -9.53 -8.44 -19.79
C ALA A 21 -8.03 -8.62 -19.55
N MET A 22 -7.18 -8.22 -20.50
CA MET A 22 -5.72 -8.28 -20.36
C MET A 22 -5.22 -7.38 -19.22
N LEU A 23 -5.69 -6.13 -19.13
CA LEU A 23 -5.33 -5.24 -18.01
C LEU A 23 -5.76 -5.84 -16.67
N ARG A 24 -6.95 -6.44 -16.61
CA ARG A 24 -7.42 -7.09 -15.39
C ARG A 24 -6.55 -8.28 -14.99
N SER A 25 -6.10 -9.09 -15.95
CA SER A 25 -5.18 -10.20 -15.68
C SER A 25 -3.85 -9.71 -15.07
N ILE A 26 -3.33 -8.58 -15.58
CA ILE A 26 -2.12 -7.95 -15.04
C ILE A 26 -2.36 -7.48 -13.59
N GLU A 27 -3.47 -6.78 -13.35
CA GLU A 27 -3.82 -6.27 -12.01
C GLU A 27 -3.95 -7.41 -10.99
N VAL A 28 -4.63 -8.50 -11.34
CA VAL A 28 -4.81 -9.67 -10.46
C VAL A 28 -3.47 -10.32 -10.14
N CYS A 29 -2.64 -10.54 -11.16
CA CYS A 29 -1.31 -11.14 -10.98
C CYS A 29 -0.42 -10.26 -10.07
N GLN A 30 -0.40 -8.95 -10.33
CA GLN A 30 0.35 -8.00 -9.52
C GLN A 30 -0.15 -7.95 -8.08
N TYR A 31 -1.47 -8.02 -7.87
CA TYR A 31 -2.06 -8.03 -6.54
C TYR A 31 -1.61 -9.25 -5.73
N GLU A 32 -1.69 -10.46 -6.30
CA GLU A 32 -1.24 -11.67 -5.59
C GLU A 32 0.26 -11.63 -5.28
N HIS A 33 1.09 -11.17 -6.22
CA HIS A 33 2.52 -10.97 -5.96
C HIS A 33 2.79 -9.91 -4.88
N ALA A 34 2.04 -8.81 -4.87
CA ALA A 34 2.18 -7.76 -3.86
C ALA A 34 1.72 -8.24 -2.47
N ARG A 35 0.62 -8.99 -2.41
CA ARG A 35 0.08 -9.58 -1.18
C ARG A 35 1.12 -10.45 -0.47
N LEU A 36 1.85 -11.28 -1.20
CA LEU A 36 2.92 -12.10 -0.63
C LEU A 36 4.06 -11.24 -0.04
N ARG A 37 4.42 -10.12 -0.69
CA ARG A 37 5.43 -9.19 -0.15
C ARG A 37 4.92 -8.41 1.06
N PHE A 38 3.65 -8.03 1.07
CA PHE A 38 3.04 -7.34 2.21
C PHE A 38 2.94 -8.21 3.45
N ALA A 39 2.85 -9.54 3.30
CA ALA A 39 2.90 -10.47 4.44
C ALA A 39 4.24 -10.46 5.19
N GLN A 40 5.30 -9.93 4.58
CA GLN A 40 6.63 -9.80 5.17
C GLN A 40 6.91 -8.38 5.71
N ALA A 41 5.97 -7.44 5.57
CA ALA A 41 6.16 -6.08 6.04
C ALA A 41 5.75 -5.95 7.52
N ASP A 42 6.49 -5.16 8.29
CA ASP A 42 6.19 -4.91 9.71
C ASP A 42 4.93 -4.04 9.87
N LEU A 43 4.65 -3.21 8.86
CA LEU A 43 3.44 -2.40 8.78
C LEU A 43 3.05 -2.19 7.32
N VAL A 44 1.75 -2.34 7.03
CA VAL A 44 1.17 -2.06 5.71
C VAL A 44 0.12 -0.95 5.86
N ILE A 45 0.43 0.23 5.33
CA ILE A 45 -0.50 1.35 5.29
C ILE A 45 -1.44 1.17 4.08
N ARG A 46 -2.75 1.14 4.33
CA ARG A 46 -3.79 0.94 3.32
C ARG A 46 -4.71 2.17 3.21
N PRO A 47 -4.46 3.09 2.26
CA PRO A 47 -5.34 4.24 2.04
C PRO A 47 -6.74 3.81 1.61
N GLU A 48 -7.77 4.42 2.21
CA GLU A 48 -9.15 4.23 1.76
C GLU A 48 -9.58 5.41 0.89
N PHE A 49 -9.89 5.13 -0.37
CA PHE A 49 -10.28 6.18 -1.32
C PHE A 49 -11.78 6.50 -1.30
N GLY A 50 -12.63 5.71 -0.64
CA GLY A 50 -14.08 5.96 -0.53
C GLY A 50 -14.88 5.92 -1.84
N LYS A 51 -14.21 5.74 -2.98
CA LYS A 51 -14.78 5.47 -4.31
C LYS A 51 -13.76 4.70 -5.13
N SER A 52 -14.23 3.98 -6.14
CA SER A 52 -13.34 3.35 -7.12
C SER A 52 -12.64 4.45 -7.93
N ILE A 53 -11.31 4.38 -7.98
CA ILE A 53 -10.46 5.25 -8.79
C ILE A 53 -9.76 4.39 -9.83
N GLY A 54 -9.99 4.69 -11.11
CA GLY A 54 -9.30 4.04 -12.21
C GLY A 54 -7.82 4.43 -12.27
N THR A 55 -6.97 3.52 -12.72
CA THR A 55 -5.51 3.69 -12.82
C THR A 55 -5.10 4.96 -13.58
N LEU A 56 -5.91 5.42 -14.54
CA LEU A 56 -5.63 6.59 -15.38
C LEU A 56 -6.47 7.84 -15.02
N GLU A 57 -7.17 7.85 -13.88
CA GLU A 57 -8.02 8.97 -13.46
C GLU A 57 -7.24 10.07 -12.74
N PHE A 58 -6.29 10.71 -13.44
CA PHE A 58 -5.41 11.75 -12.87
C PHE A 58 -6.14 12.98 -12.31
N GLY A 59 -7.39 13.21 -12.74
CA GLY A 59 -8.26 14.25 -12.17
C GLY A 59 -8.51 14.09 -10.68
N LEU A 60 -8.38 12.88 -10.14
CA LEU A 60 -8.58 12.56 -8.72
C LEU A 60 -7.29 12.62 -7.88
N LYS A 61 -6.16 13.11 -8.42
CA LYS A 61 -4.86 13.12 -7.71
C LYS A 61 -4.91 13.73 -6.31
N ARG A 62 -5.64 14.84 -6.12
CA ARG A 62 -5.77 15.51 -4.82
C ARG A 62 -6.46 14.61 -3.79
N HIS A 63 -7.44 13.84 -4.25
CA HIS A 63 -8.15 12.86 -3.43
C HIS A 63 -7.23 11.72 -3.00
N CYS A 64 -6.43 11.18 -3.92
CA CYS A 64 -5.45 10.13 -3.61
C CYS A 64 -4.40 10.61 -2.59
N ILE A 65 -3.89 11.84 -2.75
CA ILE A 65 -2.93 12.44 -1.82
C ILE A 65 -3.57 12.59 -0.42
N ALA A 66 -4.79 13.11 -0.36
CA ALA A 66 -5.49 13.30 0.90
C ALA A 66 -5.75 11.97 1.62
N ALA A 67 -6.20 10.94 0.90
CA ALA A 67 -6.42 9.60 1.44
C ALA A 67 -5.11 9.01 2.02
N GLY A 68 -4.01 9.09 1.27
CA GLY A 68 -2.70 8.67 1.74
C GLY A 68 -2.27 9.42 3.01
N ALA A 69 -2.32 10.76 2.98
CA ALA A 69 -1.92 11.58 4.12
C ALA A 69 -2.73 11.30 5.38
N VAL A 70 -4.05 11.11 5.25
CA VAL A 70 -4.93 10.80 6.39
C VAL A 70 -4.60 9.44 6.98
N THR A 71 -4.45 8.40 6.14
CA THR A 71 -4.13 7.06 6.64
C THR A 71 -2.75 7.01 7.28
N THR A 72 -1.74 7.66 6.68
CA THR A 72 -0.40 7.75 7.27
C THR A 72 -0.45 8.46 8.62
N ARG A 73 -1.14 9.59 8.76
CA ARG A 73 -1.29 10.28 10.05
C ARG A 73 -1.90 9.40 11.13
N ARG A 74 -2.92 8.61 10.76
CA ARG A 74 -3.56 7.67 11.70
C ARG A 74 -2.59 6.58 12.17
N ALA A 75 -1.61 6.21 11.34
CA ALA A 75 -0.59 5.22 11.65
C ALA A 75 0.66 5.80 12.35
N TYR A 76 0.69 7.09 12.71
CA TYR A 76 1.90 7.71 13.27
C TYR A 76 2.41 7.02 14.53
N GLY A 77 1.54 6.57 15.44
CA GLY A 77 1.97 5.85 16.64
C GLY A 77 2.64 4.50 16.32
N ASP A 78 2.09 3.75 15.35
CA ASP A 78 2.66 2.47 14.91
C ASP A 78 4.01 2.69 14.20
N ILE A 79 4.11 3.74 13.38
CA ILE A 79 5.34 4.13 12.70
C ILE A 79 6.41 4.53 13.72
N GLU A 80 6.07 5.37 14.70
CA GLU A 80 6.98 5.79 15.77
C GLU A 80 7.49 4.59 16.57
N THR A 81 6.60 3.67 16.93
CA THR A 81 6.95 2.44 17.65
C THR A 81 7.95 1.61 16.84
N LEU A 82 7.69 1.37 15.56
CA LEU A 82 8.60 0.60 14.69
C LEU A 82 9.97 1.25 14.53
N LEU A 83 10.01 2.58 14.39
CA LEU A 83 11.26 3.32 14.26
C LEU A 83 12.08 3.29 15.56
N ASN A 84 11.41 3.39 16.71
CA ASN A 84 12.07 3.33 18.02
C ASN A 84 12.59 1.92 18.33
N SER A 85 11.83 0.87 18.02
CA SER A 85 12.29 -0.52 18.14
C SER A 85 13.51 -0.79 17.26
N GLY A 86 13.50 -0.36 16.00
CA GLY A 86 14.65 -0.52 15.11
C GLY A 86 15.89 0.31 15.51
N ASN A 87 15.71 1.40 16.25
CA ASN A 87 16.83 2.14 16.84
C ASN A 87 17.41 1.41 18.05
N ALA A 88 16.57 0.84 18.91
CA ALA A 88 17.01 0.08 20.06
C ALA A 88 17.80 -1.18 19.65
N GLU A 89 17.36 -1.90 18.62
CA GLU A 89 18.08 -3.07 18.08
C GLU A 89 19.47 -2.69 17.53
N ARG A 90 19.58 -1.58 16.79
CA ARG A 90 20.86 -1.07 16.28
C ARG A 90 21.83 -0.61 17.38
N MET A 91 21.32 -0.07 18.48
CA MET A 91 22.15 0.31 19.62
C MET A 91 22.59 -0.88 20.47
N ALA A 92 21.87 -2.00 20.40
CA ALA A 92 22.20 -3.25 21.09
C ALA A 92 23.16 -4.14 20.30
N GLU A 93 23.36 -3.89 19.01
CA GLU A 93 24.41 -4.53 18.20
C GLU A 93 25.79 -4.05 18.71
N PRO A 94 26.67 -4.95 19.20
CA PRO A 94 27.98 -4.53 19.68
C PRO A 94 28.76 -3.93 18.51
N LEU A 95 29.41 -2.78 18.73
CA LEU A 95 30.43 -2.24 17.84
C LEU A 95 31.47 -3.34 17.58
N ALA A 96 31.34 -4.03 16.45
CA ALA A 96 32.35 -4.96 15.99
C ALA A 96 33.58 -4.13 15.60
N GLY A 97 34.55 -4.16 16.52
CA GLY A 97 35.98 -3.76 16.43
C GLY A 97 36.46 -3.01 15.22
#